data_AF-A0A8C6S787-F1
#
_entry.id   AF-A0A8C6S787-F1
#
_cell.length_a   1.000
_cell.length_b   1.000
_cell.length_c   1.000
_cell.angle_alpha   90.00
_cell.angle_beta   90.00
_cell.angle_gamma   90.00
#
_symmetry.space_group_name_H-M   'P 1'
#
loop_
_entity.id
_entity.type
_entity.pdbx_description
1 polymer ?
#
loop_
_entity_poly.entity_id
_entity_poly.type
_entity_poly.pdbx_seq_one_letter_code
_entity_poly.pdbx_strand_id
1 'polypeptide(L)'
;MKQLHFKDNFWSNELTSTVGYDAIIQYHNEGKRTCKEVEDFMKARAGIEEKYAKDLLGLSKKVCGHSEMNLAHLQLAQSMREEVRKLEEFREKQKEARKKIEQHMDALHKQKASQFKKTMDSKKIYEQKCRDKEEADQNVYRNTNNPKHIEKLNAKAQQAKLNAEEADRLYQQNLSTLGNIRDEWLKEHVYSCEILEKQANDRINFIRNTVWSHLNLLSQQSVTSDELYEEVRKSLEQCDIQEDIEHFVTLRRTGDKPPAPLVYENFYSGHRTTHAPRMPPPVNRTQNGNNLCLEGDAIYSTVQDAGYSLVRN
;
A
#
# COMPACT_ATOMS: atom_id res chain seq x y z
N MET A 1 -14.42 -15.73 21.60
CA MET A 1 -13.03 -16.18 21.77
C MET A 1 -12.31 -15.17 22.65
N LYS A 2 -11.40 -15.61 23.52
CA LYS A 2 -10.59 -14.70 24.36
C LYS A 2 -9.59 -13.96 23.47
N GLN A 3 -9.47 -12.64 23.65
CA GLN A 3 -8.49 -11.84 22.91
C GLN A 3 -7.07 -12.20 23.36
N LEU A 4 -6.18 -12.46 22.41
CA LEU A 4 -4.78 -12.78 22.67
C LEU A 4 -3.94 -11.50 22.58
N HIS A 5 -3.04 -11.30 23.54
CA HIS A 5 -2.17 -10.13 23.60
C HIS A 5 -0.69 -10.50 23.61
N PHE A 6 0.15 -9.64 23.05
CA PHE A 6 1.61 -9.82 23.05
C PHE A 6 2.17 -10.00 24.47
N LYS A 7 1.72 -9.16 25.41
CA LYS A 7 2.17 -9.19 26.81
C LYS A 7 1.82 -10.48 27.54
N ASP A 8 0.91 -11.29 27.02
CA ASP A 8 0.46 -12.53 27.67
C ASP A 8 1.13 -13.78 27.05
N ASN A 9 1.72 -13.67 25.86
CA ASN A 9 2.11 -14.83 25.05
C ASN A 9 3.58 -14.84 24.59
N PHE A 10 4.33 -13.75 24.75
CA PHE A 10 5.73 -13.67 24.32
C PHE A 10 6.70 -13.68 25.52
N TRP A 11 6.66 -14.78 26.26
CA TRP A 11 7.49 -15.04 27.44
C TRP A 11 8.43 -16.23 27.22
N SER A 12 9.45 -16.34 28.07
CA SER A 12 10.31 -17.50 28.18
C SER A 12 10.52 -17.85 29.65
N ASN A 13 10.66 -19.14 29.95
CA ASN A 13 10.95 -19.64 31.31
C ASN A 13 12.41 -19.36 31.72
N GLU A 14 13.29 -19.12 30.75
CA GLU A 14 14.68 -18.79 31.00
C GLU A 14 14.85 -17.29 31.24
N LEU A 15 15.34 -16.93 32.42
CA LEU A 15 15.46 -15.53 32.84
C LEU A 15 16.28 -14.68 31.86
N THR A 16 17.30 -15.23 31.22
CA THR A 16 18.16 -14.51 30.27
C THR A 16 17.69 -14.58 28.82
N SER A 17 16.65 -15.35 28.53
CA SER A 17 16.15 -15.50 27.17
C SER A 17 15.40 -14.24 26.70
N THR A 18 15.55 -13.94 25.41
CA THR A 18 14.92 -12.81 24.72
C THR A 18 14.00 -13.27 23.58
N VAL A 19 13.82 -14.58 23.40
CA VAL A 19 13.16 -15.17 22.21
C VAL A 19 11.78 -14.59 21.93
N GLY A 20 10.97 -14.33 22.97
CA GLY A 20 9.65 -13.73 22.81
C GLY A 20 9.72 -12.31 22.27
N TYR A 21 10.64 -11.50 22.81
CA TYR A 21 10.87 -10.14 22.33
C TYR A 21 11.42 -10.15 20.89
N ASP A 22 12.39 -11.02 20.61
CA ASP A 22 13.02 -11.13 19.28
C ASP A 22 12.00 -11.50 18.20
N ALA A 23 11.05 -12.41 18.51
CA ALA A 23 9.95 -12.76 17.62
C ALA A 23 9.04 -11.55 17.30
N ILE A 24 8.71 -10.72 18.30
CA ILE A 24 7.94 -9.49 18.08
C ILE A 24 8.72 -8.53 17.16
N ILE A 25 10.00 -8.32 17.43
CA ILE A 25 10.83 -7.41 16.61
C ILE A 25 10.96 -7.92 15.17
N GLN A 26 11.12 -9.23 14.97
CA GLN A 26 11.10 -9.83 13.64
C GLN A 26 9.78 -9.53 12.92
N TYR A 27 8.63 -9.74 13.57
CA TYR A 27 7.32 -9.44 13.01
C TYR A 27 7.16 -7.96 12.61
N HIS A 28 7.73 -7.03 13.38
CA HIS A 28 7.75 -5.61 13.01
C HIS A 28 8.66 -5.30 11.82
N ASN A 29 9.80 -5.99 11.69
CA ASN A 29 10.70 -5.84 10.56
C ASN A 29 10.09 -6.39 9.27
N GLU A 30 9.40 -7.52 9.34
CA GLU A 30 8.62 -8.07 8.22
C GLU A 30 7.52 -7.10 7.79
N GLY A 31 6.72 -6.57 8.73
CA GLY A 31 5.69 -5.60 8.38
C GLY A 31 6.24 -4.30 7.79
N LYS A 32 7.42 -3.83 8.22
CA LYS A 32 8.10 -2.69 7.59
C LYS A 32 8.46 -3.00 6.14
N ARG A 33 8.91 -4.24 5.84
CA ARG A 33 9.19 -4.69 4.48
C ARG A 33 7.92 -4.67 3.63
N THR A 34 6.80 -5.19 4.16
CA THR A 34 5.50 -5.12 3.47
C THR A 34 5.08 -3.69 3.16
N CYS A 35 5.23 -2.74 4.09
CA CYS A 35 4.96 -1.32 3.79
C CYS A 35 5.82 -0.81 2.63
N LYS A 36 7.10 -1.20 2.57
CA LYS A 36 8.02 -0.78 1.51
C LYS A 36 7.63 -1.37 0.15
N GLU A 37 7.23 -2.64 0.12
CA GLU A 37 6.77 -3.31 -1.10
C GLU A 37 5.51 -2.64 -1.66
N VAL A 38 4.52 -2.33 -0.81
CA VAL A 38 3.30 -1.62 -1.22
C VAL A 38 3.62 -0.21 -1.73
N GLU A 39 4.51 0.51 -1.04
CA GLU A 39 4.98 1.82 -1.47
C GLU A 39 5.63 1.77 -2.85
N ASP A 40 6.57 0.85 -3.06
CA ASP A 40 7.29 0.72 -4.34
C ASP A 40 6.33 0.38 -5.49
N PHE A 41 5.37 -0.51 -5.23
CA PHE A 41 4.32 -0.83 -6.19
C PHE A 41 3.49 0.41 -6.56
N MET A 42 2.95 1.12 -5.56
CA MET A 42 2.11 2.30 -5.82
C MET A 42 2.89 3.42 -6.51
N LYS A 43 4.17 3.58 -6.17
CA LYS A 43 5.08 4.55 -6.80
C LYS A 43 5.34 4.22 -8.27
N ALA A 44 5.58 2.95 -8.58
CA ALA A 44 5.70 2.48 -9.97
C ALA A 44 4.39 2.69 -10.73
N ARG A 45 3.24 2.36 -10.12
CA ARG A 45 1.91 2.54 -10.72
C ARG A 45 1.62 4.02 -11.04
N ALA A 46 1.96 4.93 -10.14
CA ALA A 46 1.83 6.37 -10.35
C ALA A 46 2.76 6.89 -11.47
N GLY A 47 3.97 6.32 -11.60
CA GLY A 47 4.89 6.63 -12.70
C GLY A 47 4.34 6.21 -14.07
N ILE A 48 3.73 5.02 -14.14
CA ILE A 48 3.07 4.52 -15.35
C ILE A 48 1.89 5.45 -15.73
N GLU A 49 1.06 5.82 -14.76
CA GLU A 49 -0.09 6.69 -14.98
C GLU A 49 0.33 8.08 -15.49
N GLU A 50 1.37 8.67 -14.89
CA GLU A 50 1.89 9.96 -15.34
C GLU A 50 2.44 9.90 -16.77
N LYS A 51 3.13 8.80 -17.13
CA LYS A 51 3.62 8.61 -18.50
C LYS A 51 2.44 8.51 -19.48
N TYR A 52 1.42 7.73 -19.13
CA TYR A 52 0.22 7.60 -19.95
C TYR A 52 -0.47 8.95 -20.19
N ALA A 53 -0.66 9.74 -19.13
CA ALA A 53 -1.23 11.09 -19.24
C ALA A 53 -0.41 12.01 -20.16
N LYS A 54 0.92 11.97 -20.07
CA LYS A 54 1.82 12.76 -20.94
C LYS A 54 1.77 12.32 -22.39
N ASP A 55 1.69 11.02 -22.65
CA ASP A 55 1.60 10.47 -24.00
C ASP A 55 0.26 10.88 -24.65
N LEU A 56 -0.86 10.81 -23.91
CA LEU A 56 -2.17 11.30 -24.36
C LEU A 56 -2.15 12.81 -24.66
N LEU A 57 -1.52 13.61 -23.80
CA LEU A 57 -1.34 15.05 -24.04
C LEU A 57 -0.52 15.34 -25.30
N GLY A 58 0.50 14.51 -25.57
CA GLY A 58 1.29 14.59 -26.80
C GLY A 58 0.46 14.30 -28.06
N LEU A 59 -0.52 13.39 -27.97
CA LEU A 59 -1.45 13.09 -29.05
C LEU A 59 -2.44 14.24 -29.27
N SER A 60 -3.09 14.74 -28.21
CA SER A 60 -4.16 15.74 -28.35
C SER A 60 -3.65 17.08 -28.90
N LYS A 61 -2.44 17.50 -28.50
CA LYS A 61 -1.82 18.75 -28.99
C LYS A 61 -1.60 18.78 -30.51
N LYS A 62 -1.48 17.62 -31.16
CA LYS A 62 -1.24 17.52 -32.60
C LYS A 62 -2.51 17.60 -33.44
N VAL A 63 -3.69 17.36 -32.86
CA VAL A 63 -4.93 17.13 -33.62
C VAL A 63 -6.15 17.91 -33.09
N CYS A 64 -6.32 18.05 -31.76
CA CYS A 64 -7.60 18.53 -31.19
C CYS A 64 -7.49 19.53 -30.00
N GLY A 65 -6.32 20.07 -29.68
CA GLY A 65 -6.17 21.00 -28.54
C GLY A 65 -6.13 20.32 -27.16
N HIS A 66 -6.29 21.10 -26.08
CA HIS A 66 -6.27 20.58 -24.70
C HIS A 66 -7.51 19.73 -24.42
N SER A 67 -7.33 18.44 -24.16
CA SER A 67 -8.42 17.53 -23.76
C SER A 67 -8.44 17.38 -22.23
N GLU A 68 -9.63 17.49 -21.63
CA GLU A 68 -9.87 17.34 -20.18
C GLU A 68 -9.47 15.93 -19.68
N MET A 69 -9.52 14.92 -20.55
CA MET A 69 -9.08 13.55 -20.27
C MET A 69 -7.61 13.47 -19.83
N ASN A 70 -6.73 14.28 -20.44
CA ASN A 70 -5.32 14.30 -20.09
C ASN A 70 -5.09 14.81 -18.68
N LEU A 71 -5.89 15.79 -18.26
CA LEU A 71 -5.79 16.40 -16.94
C LEU A 71 -6.25 15.43 -15.85
N ALA A 72 -7.30 14.65 -16.11
CA ALA A 72 -7.80 13.62 -15.18
C ALA A 72 -6.72 12.57 -14.87
N HIS A 73 -6.07 11.99 -15.89
CA HIS A 73 -5.00 11.01 -15.68
C HIS A 73 -3.77 11.61 -14.95
N LEU A 74 -3.43 12.87 -15.21
CA LEU A 74 -2.33 13.54 -14.51
C LEU A 74 -2.67 13.79 -13.03
N GLN A 75 -3.91 14.19 -12.74
CA GLN A 75 -4.41 14.36 -11.38
C GLN A 75 -4.41 13.02 -10.63
N LEU A 76 -4.85 11.93 -11.26
CA LEU A 76 -4.79 10.59 -10.67
C LEU A 76 -3.36 10.22 -10.26
N ALA A 77 -2.38 10.41 -11.15
CA ALA A 77 -0.98 10.14 -10.85
C ALA A 77 -0.47 10.97 -9.65
N GLN A 78 -0.89 12.23 -9.54
CA GLN A 78 -0.56 13.10 -8.41
C GLN A 78 -1.21 12.59 -7.10
N SER A 79 -2.49 12.22 -7.13
CA SER A 79 -3.19 11.65 -5.97
C SER A 79 -2.54 10.34 -5.49
N MET A 80 -2.11 9.47 -6.41
CA MET A 80 -1.37 8.26 -6.05
C MET A 80 -0.02 8.58 -5.39
N ARG A 81 0.73 9.58 -5.89
CA ARG A 81 1.99 10.01 -5.27
C ARG A 81 1.79 10.57 -3.87
N GLU A 82 0.67 11.24 -3.62
CA GLU A 82 0.33 11.73 -2.30
C GLU A 82 0.05 10.58 -1.31
N GLU A 83 -0.67 9.54 -1.73
CA GLU A 83 -0.87 8.34 -0.90
C GLU A 83 0.46 7.61 -0.63
N VAL A 84 1.34 7.53 -1.62
CA VAL A 84 2.71 7.01 -1.46
C VAL A 84 3.49 7.81 -0.41
N ARG A 85 3.42 9.14 -0.45
CA ARG A 85 4.09 10.03 0.52
C ARG A 85 3.58 9.79 1.95
N LYS A 86 2.27 9.65 2.13
CA LYS A 86 1.69 9.34 3.46
C LYS A 86 2.19 8.00 3.99
N LEU A 87 2.33 6.99 3.13
CA LEU A 87 2.87 5.68 3.50
C LEU A 87 4.37 5.74 3.85
N GLU A 88 5.17 6.49 3.07
CA GLU A 88 6.58 6.77 3.35
C GLU A 88 6.75 7.40 4.74
N GLU A 89 5.98 8.46 5.03
CA GLU A 89 5.99 9.15 6.32
C GLU A 89 5.56 8.25 7.49
N PHE A 90 4.49 7.48 7.31
CA PHE A 90 4.00 6.55 8.32
C PHE A 90 5.08 5.52 8.68
N ARG A 91 5.72 4.92 7.66
CA ARG A 91 6.76 3.90 7.84
C ARG A 91 7.97 4.47 8.60
N GLU A 92 8.46 5.66 8.25
CA GLU A 92 9.61 6.26 8.94
C GLU A 92 9.27 6.69 10.36
N LYS A 93 8.07 7.25 10.61
CA LYS A 93 7.60 7.56 11.96
C LYS A 93 7.54 6.31 12.85
N GLN A 94 6.99 5.21 12.32
CA GLN A 94 6.91 3.95 13.06
C GLN A 94 8.30 3.37 13.36
N LYS A 95 9.22 3.41 12.38
CA LYS A 95 10.62 2.97 12.55
C LYS A 95 11.33 3.75 13.66
N GLU A 96 11.20 5.08 13.68
CA GLU A 96 11.86 5.93 14.68
C GLU A 96 11.27 5.71 16.09
N ALA A 97 9.94 5.60 16.20
CA ALA A 97 9.29 5.30 17.47
C ALA A 97 9.75 3.95 18.04
N ARG A 98 9.85 2.92 17.19
CA ARG A 98 10.28 1.58 17.59
C ARG A 98 11.74 1.52 18.03
N LYS A 99 12.62 2.27 17.35
CA LYS A 99 14.07 2.32 17.65
C LYS A 99 14.36 2.67 19.11
N LYS A 100 13.57 3.57 19.71
CA LYS A 100 13.73 3.97 21.12
C LYS A 100 13.44 2.82 22.08
N ILE A 101 12.39 2.04 21.81
CA ILE A 101 12.02 0.84 22.57
C ILE A 101 13.12 -0.22 22.44
N GLU A 102 13.59 -0.45 21.20
CA GLU A 102 14.66 -1.41 20.93
C GLU A 102 15.95 -1.11 21.69
N GLN A 103 16.38 0.16 21.72
CA GLN A 103 17.58 0.57 22.45
C GLN A 103 17.44 0.37 23.96
N HIS A 104 16.29 0.70 24.53
CA HIS A 104 16.06 0.56 25.96
C HIS A 104 15.99 -0.92 26.37
N MET A 105 15.26 -1.74 25.62
CA MET A 105 15.15 -3.18 25.86
C MET A 105 16.49 -3.90 25.69
N ASP A 106 17.32 -3.53 24.70
CA ASP A 106 18.67 -4.08 24.53
C ASP A 106 19.56 -3.80 25.75
N ALA A 107 19.49 -2.58 26.30
CA ALA A 107 20.23 -2.23 27.51
C ALA A 107 19.77 -3.07 28.72
N LEU A 108 18.45 -3.21 28.93
CA LEU A 108 17.90 -4.03 30.01
C LEU A 108 18.25 -5.51 29.86
N HIS A 109 18.20 -6.06 28.64
CA HIS A 109 18.59 -7.44 28.38
C HIS A 109 20.07 -7.69 28.70
N LYS A 110 20.96 -6.80 28.30
CA LYS A 110 22.40 -6.89 28.62
C LYS A 110 22.65 -6.77 30.12
N GLN A 111 22.00 -5.83 30.79
CA GLN A 111 22.10 -5.65 32.24
C GLN A 111 21.62 -6.89 33.00
N LYS A 112 20.45 -7.42 32.63
CA LYS A 112 19.86 -8.65 33.19
C LYS A 112 20.79 -9.85 32.99
N ALA A 113 21.29 -10.08 31.78
CA ALA A 113 22.19 -11.19 31.48
C ALA A 113 23.53 -11.09 32.24
N SER A 114 24.12 -9.89 32.30
CA SER A 114 25.35 -9.63 33.04
C SER A 114 25.18 -9.87 34.55
N GLN A 115 24.11 -9.34 35.14
CA GLN A 115 23.84 -9.53 36.57
C GLN A 115 23.49 -10.99 36.90
N PHE A 116 22.77 -11.68 36.02
CA PHE A 116 22.49 -13.10 36.19
C PHE A 116 23.78 -13.92 36.27
N LYS A 117 24.72 -13.69 35.35
CA LYS A 117 26.03 -14.35 35.35
C LYS A 117 26.79 -14.09 36.66
N LYS A 118 26.91 -12.82 37.09
CA LYS A 118 27.56 -12.45 38.36
C LYS A 118 26.93 -13.17 39.55
N THR A 119 25.60 -13.26 39.57
CA THR A 119 24.84 -13.93 40.62
C THR A 119 25.14 -15.43 40.66
N MET A 120 25.14 -16.10 39.50
CA MET A 120 25.48 -17.52 39.40
C MET A 120 26.93 -17.81 39.78
N ASP A 121 27.87 -16.91 39.44
CA ASP A 121 29.27 -17.06 39.83
C ASP A 121 29.44 -16.89 41.36
N SER A 122 28.77 -15.90 41.97
CA SER A 122 28.76 -15.76 43.44
C SER A 122 28.12 -16.95 44.15
N LYS A 123 27.08 -17.57 43.57
CA LYS A 123 26.47 -18.80 44.10
C LYS A 123 27.49 -19.93 44.16
N LYS A 124 28.22 -20.18 43.06
CA LYS A 124 29.25 -21.23 42.99
C LYS A 124 30.36 -21.00 44.02
N ILE A 125 30.79 -19.74 44.19
CA ILE A 125 31.81 -19.37 45.19
C ILE A 125 31.30 -19.64 46.60
N TYR A 126 30.08 -19.20 46.91
CA TYR A 126 29.43 -19.46 48.20
C TYR A 126 29.35 -20.96 48.49
N GLU A 127 28.83 -21.75 47.55
CA GLU A 127 28.75 -23.22 47.69
C GLU A 127 30.12 -23.85 47.94
N GLN A 128 31.17 -23.37 47.27
CA GLN A 128 32.54 -23.84 47.51
C GLN A 128 33.03 -23.45 48.91
N LYS A 129 32.77 -22.23 49.37
CA LYS A 129 33.19 -21.78 50.70
C LYS A 129 32.46 -22.50 51.84
N CYS A 130 31.20 -22.88 51.63
CA CYS A 130 30.49 -23.77 52.56
C CYS A 130 31.16 -25.14 52.66
N ARG A 131 31.54 -25.75 51.52
CA ARG A 131 32.29 -27.02 51.52
C ARG A 131 33.65 -26.90 52.21
N ASP A 132 34.40 -25.83 51.92
CA ASP A 132 35.70 -25.57 52.56
C ASP A 132 35.57 -25.46 54.10
N LYS A 133 34.48 -24.83 54.58
CA LYS A 133 34.15 -24.72 56.01
C LYS A 133 33.84 -26.09 56.62
N GLU A 134 32.96 -26.87 55.98
CA GLU A 134 32.60 -28.22 56.47
C GLU A 134 33.83 -29.12 56.57
N GLU A 135 34.73 -29.05 55.58
CA GLU A 135 35.99 -29.81 55.60
C GLU A 135 36.92 -29.35 56.75
N ALA A 136 37.02 -28.03 56.99
CA ALA A 136 37.81 -27.50 58.08
C ALA A 136 37.27 -27.92 59.45
N ASP A 137 35.94 -27.89 59.65
CA ASP A 137 35.27 -28.34 60.86
C ASP A 137 35.47 -29.86 61.10
N GLN A 138 35.37 -30.67 60.05
CA GLN A 138 35.65 -32.11 60.13
C GLN A 138 37.11 -32.40 60.50
N ASN A 139 38.06 -31.63 59.97
CA ASN A 139 39.49 -31.79 60.25
C ASN A 139 39.84 -31.47 61.71
N VAL A 140 39.16 -30.50 62.32
CA VAL A 140 39.25 -30.21 63.76
C VAL A 140 38.74 -31.43 64.56
N TYR A 141 37.57 -31.96 64.20
CA TYR A 141 36.96 -33.10 64.91
C TYR A 141 37.80 -34.38 64.84
N ARG A 142 38.46 -34.65 63.71
CA ARG A 142 39.29 -35.86 63.51
C ARG A 142 40.65 -35.81 64.20
N ASN A 143 41.16 -34.62 64.55
CA ASN A 143 42.53 -34.46 65.08
C ASN A 143 42.53 -33.93 66.52
N THR A 144 42.26 -34.80 67.49
CA THR A 144 42.10 -34.44 68.92
C THR A 144 43.34 -34.66 69.79
N ASN A 145 44.45 -35.14 69.23
CA ASN A 145 45.53 -35.73 70.02
C ASN A 145 46.70 -34.78 70.33
N ASN A 146 46.73 -33.55 69.78
CA ASN A 146 47.81 -32.58 70.01
C ASN A 146 47.27 -31.15 70.21
N PRO A 147 47.40 -30.56 71.42
CA PRO A 147 46.85 -29.24 71.76
C PRO A 147 47.31 -28.09 70.86
N LYS A 148 48.62 -28.03 70.53
CA LYS A 148 49.16 -26.96 69.65
C LYS A 148 48.68 -27.11 68.21
N HIS A 149 48.42 -28.33 67.77
CA HIS A 149 47.89 -28.60 66.44
C HIS A 149 46.40 -28.24 66.34
N ILE A 150 45.64 -28.54 67.39
CA ILE A 150 44.21 -28.20 67.51
C ILE A 150 44.00 -26.69 67.40
N GLU A 151 44.81 -25.87 68.07
CA GLU A 151 44.69 -24.41 68.02
C GLU A 151 44.84 -23.87 66.58
N LYS A 152 45.80 -24.39 65.82
CA LYS A 152 46.00 -24.04 64.40
C LYS A 152 44.82 -24.47 63.53
N LEU A 153 44.25 -25.65 63.76
CA LEU A 153 43.09 -26.14 63.01
C LEU A 153 41.84 -25.32 63.33
N ASN A 154 41.62 -24.96 64.60
CA ASN A 154 40.54 -24.08 65.03
C ASN A 154 40.62 -22.70 64.36
N ALA A 155 41.82 -22.10 64.29
CA ALA A 155 42.02 -20.83 63.59
C ALA A 155 41.67 -20.95 62.09
N LYS A 156 42.05 -22.06 61.44
CA LYS A 156 41.70 -22.33 60.03
C LYS A 156 40.20 -22.51 59.83
N ALA A 157 39.52 -23.24 60.72
CA ALA A 157 38.07 -23.43 60.69
C ALA A 157 37.32 -22.10 60.89
N GLN A 158 37.76 -21.27 61.83
CA GLN A 158 37.20 -19.94 62.04
C GLN A 158 37.38 -19.03 60.81
N GLN A 159 38.55 -19.07 60.15
CA GLN A 159 38.76 -18.32 58.91
C GLN A 159 37.88 -18.82 57.77
N ALA A 160 37.73 -20.15 57.62
CA ALA A 160 36.85 -20.73 56.61
C ALA A 160 35.38 -20.34 56.84
N LYS A 161 34.94 -20.30 58.11
CA LYS A 161 33.62 -19.78 58.50
C LYS A 161 33.42 -18.32 58.08
N LEU A 162 34.35 -17.42 58.40
CA LEU A 162 34.27 -16.01 58.00
C LEU A 162 34.22 -15.84 56.48
N ASN A 163 35.02 -16.62 55.74
CA ASN A 163 35.01 -16.59 54.28
C ASN A 163 33.68 -17.08 53.68
N ALA A 164 33.04 -18.08 54.29
CA ALA A 164 31.72 -18.56 53.88
C ALA A 164 30.63 -17.53 54.16
N GLU A 165 30.68 -16.87 55.33
CA GLU A 165 29.74 -15.79 55.70
C GLU A 165 29.87 -14.57 54.76
N GLU A 166 31.09 -14.19 54.36
CA GLU A 166 31.28 -13.10 53.40
C GLU A 166 30.80 -13.48 51.98
N ALA A 167 31.05 -14.72 51.54
CA ALA A 167 30.54 -15.20 50.26
C ALA A 167 29.00 -15.28 50.24
N ASP A 168 28.37 -15.66 51.37
CA ASP A 168 26.92 -15.67 51.54
C ASP A 168 26.34 -14.26 51.41
N ARG A 169 26.91 -13.30 52.14
CA ARG A 169 26.50 -11.89 52.08
C ARG A 169 26.57 -11.34 50.66
N LEU A 170 27.66 -11.62 49.94
CA LEU A 170 27.82 -11.20 48.54
C LEU A 170 26.80 -11.87 47.61
N TYR A 171 26.54 -13.17 47.79
CA TYR A 171 25.54 -13.88 47.00
C TYR A 171 24.13 -13.32 47.22
N GLN A 172 23.74 -13.08 48.48
CA GLN A 172 22.47 -12.45 48.84
C GLN A 172 22.32 -11.04 48.24
N GLN A 173 23.39 -10.23 48.27
CA GLN A 173 23.40 -8.91 47.65
C GLN A 173 23.19 -8.99 46.12
N ASN A 174 23.89 -9.91 45.46
CA ASN A 174 23.74 -10.12 44.02
C ASN A 174 22.34 -10.62 43.64
N LEU A 175 21.75 -11.52 44.43
CA LEU A 175 20.37 -11.98 44.26
C LEU A 175 19.36 -10.85 44.39
N SER A 176 19.49 -10.02 45.42
CA SER A 176 18.63 -8.84 45.62
C SER A 176 18.72 -7.88 44.42
N THR A 177 19.94 -7.62 43.95
CA THR A 177 20.19 -6.76 42.78
C THR A 177 19.58 -7.35 41.51
N LEU A 178 19.73 -8.66 41.28
CA LEU A 178 19.10 -9.37 40.16
C LEU A 178 17.57 -9.32 40.23
N GLY A 179 16.99 -9.44 41.43
CA GLY A 179 15.55 -9.32 41.68
C GLY A 179 15.01 -7.97 41.22
N ASN A 180 15.67 -6.88 41.61
CA ASN A 180 15.30 -5.52 41.20
C ASN A 180 15.36 -5.33 39.68
N ILE A 181 16.45 -5.79 39.03
CA ILE A 181 16.61 -5.72 37.57
C ILE A 181 15.55 -6.55 36.85
N ARG A 182 15.21 -7.73 37.40
CA ARG A 182 14.14 -8.57 36.83
C ARG A 182 12.80 -7.86 36.90
N ASP A 183 12.47 -7.23 38.03
CA ASP A 183 11.19 -6.55 38.20
C ASP A 183 11.06 -5.31 37.30
N GLU A 184 12.15 -4.57 37.09
CA GLU A 184 12.24 -3.50 36.10
C GLU A 184 12.03 -4.04 34.68
N TRP A 185 12.76 -5.09 34.30
CA TRP A 185 12.62 -5.73 32.98
C TRP A 185 11.19 -6.27 32.75
N LEU A 186 10.55 -6.87 33.75
CA LEU A 186 9.19 -7.38 33.63
C LEU A 186 8.19 -6.26 33.30
N LYS A 187 8.30 -5.13 34.00
CA LYS A 187 7.45 -3.96 33.75
C LYS A 187 7.67 -3.41 32.34
N GLU A 188 8.93 -3.25 31.96
CA GLU A 188 9.26 -2.69 30.65
C GLU A 188 8.91 -3.64 29.50
N HIS A 189 9.05 -4.96 29.69
CA HIS A 189 8.66 -5.95 28.68
C HIS A 189 7.15 -5.92 28.42
N VAL A 190 6.33 -5.85 29.48
CA VAL A 190 4.88 -5.72 29.34
C VAL A 190 4.53 -4.43 28.60
N TYR A 191 5.10 -3.31 29.02
CA TYR A 191 4.89 -2.01 28.37
C TYR A 191 5.29 -2.03 26.89
N SER A 192 6.47 -2.57 26.58
CA SER A 192 6.97 -2.73 25.22
C SER A 192 6.02 -3.58 24.38
N CYS A 193 5.52 -4.69 24.92
CA CYS A 193 4.54 -5.55 24.24
C CYS A 193 3.26 -4.79 23.88
N GLU A 194 2.71 -4.00 24.80
CA GLU A 194 1.48 -3.22 24.56
C GLU A 194 1.68 -2.16 23.47
N ILE A 195 2.80 -1.44 23.51
CA ILE A 195 3.12 -0.42 22.50
C ILE A 195 3.37 -1.05 21.13
N LEU A 196 4.12 -2.15 21.07
CA LEU A 196 4.41 -2.86 19.82
C LEU A 196 3.14 -3.50 19.22
N GLU A 197 2.28 -4.07 20.05
CA GLU A 197 0.97 -4.58 19.60
C GLU A 197 0.11 -3.47 19.02
N LYS A 198 0.04 -2.31 19.69
CA LYS A 198 -0.66 -1.14 19.16
C LYS A 198 -0.07 -0.69 17.81
N GLN A 199 1.25 -0.59 17.71
CA GLN A 199 1.92 -0.26 16.46
C GLN A 199 1.61 -1.26 15.34
N ALA A 200 1.52 -2.56 15.66
CA ALA A 200 1.14 -3.58 14.70
C ALA A 200 -0.31 -3.39 14.22
N ASN A 201 -1.23 -3.10 15.13
CA ASN A 201 -2.63 -2.81 14.81
C ASN A 201 -2.75 -1.57 13.90
N ASP A 202 -2.07 -0.48 14.26
CA ASP A 202 -2.04 0.75 13.49
C ASP A 202 -1.48 0.51 12.08
N ARG A 203 -0.40 -0.27 11.96
CA ARG A 203 0.20 -0.66 10.67
C ARG A 203 -0.79 -1.42 9.79
N ILE A 204 -1.44 -2.45 10.34
CA ILE A 204 -2.39 -3.27 9.58
C ILE A 204 -3.55 -2.41 9.08
N ASN A 205 -4.11 -1.58 9.96
CA ASN A 205 -5.19 -0.66 9.58
C ASN A 205 -4.74 0.36 8.52
N PHE A 206 -3.55 0.93 8.69
CA PHE A 206 -3.01 1.91 7.75
C PHE A 206 -2.82 1.31 6.36
N ILE A 207 -2.12 0.18 6.24
CA ILE A 207 -1.91 -0.49 4.94
C ILE A 207 -3.25 -0.84 4.29
N ARG A 208 -4.19 -1.43 5.04
CA ARG A 208 -5.52 -1.77 4.52
C ARG A 208 -6.21 -0.54 3.93
N ASN A 209 -6.20 0.57 4.65
CA ASN A 209 -6.87 1.79 4.22
C ASN A 209 -6.15 2.45 3.04
N THR A 210 -4.81 2.42 2.99
CA THR A 210 -4.03 2.94 1.85
C THR A 210 -4.34 2.16 0.58
N VAL A 211 -4.37 0.82 0.64
CA VAL A 211 -4.72 -0.01 -0.52
C VAL A 211 -6.17 0.24 -0.95
N TRP A 212 -7.10 0.35 0.00
CA TRP A 212 -8.49 0.70 -0.28
C TRP A 212 -8.62 2.04 -1.01
N SER A 213 -7.97 3.09 -0.50
CA SER A 213 -7.95 4.40 -1.14
C SER A 213 -7.35 4.34 -2.55
N HIS A 214 -6.27 3.59 -2.75
CA HIS A 214 -5.67 3.41 -4.07
C HIS A 214 -6.65 2.77 -5.07
N LEU A 215 -7.39 1.74 -4.67
CA LEU A 215 -8.40 1.11 -5.52
C LEU A 215 -9.57 2.05 -5.83
N ASN A 216 -9.99 2.89 -4.88
CA ASN A 216 -11.02 3.89 -5.11
C ASN A 216 -10.58 4.95 -6.12
N LEU A 217 -9.31 5.41 -6.05
CA LEU A 217 -8.76 6.34 -7.02
C LEU A 217 -8.82 5.77 -8.45
N LEU A 218 -8.48 4.48 -8.62
CA LEU A 218 -8.57 3.78 -9.91
C LEU A 218 -10.02 3.63 -10.39
N SER A 219 -10.93 3.32 -9.48
CA SER A 219 -12.36 3.18 -9.80
C SER A 219 -12.96 4.52 -10.23
N GLN A 220 -12.63 5.60 -9.53
CA GLN A 220 -13.07 6.95 -9.87
C GLN A 220 -12.57 7.37 -11.26
N GLN A 221 -11.33 7.05 -11.61
CA GLN A 221 -10.81 7.35 -12.95
C GLN A 221 -11.61 6.64 -14.04
N SER A 222 -12.05 5.41 -13.80
CA SER A 222 -12.84 4.66 -14.78
C SER A 222 -14.19 5.34 -15.04
N VAL A 223 -14.83 5.85 -13.99
CA VAL A 223 -16.07 6.65 -14.09
C VAL A 223 -15.82 7.95 -14.85
N THR A 224 -14.79 8.71 -14.48
CA THR A 224 -14.45 9.96 -15.15
C THR A 224 -14.12 9.76 -16.64
N SER A 225 -13.41 8.67 -16.99
CA SER A 225 -13.16 8.34 -18.39
C SER A 225 -14.45 8.03 -19.15
N ASP A 226 -15.40 7.30 -18.56
CA ASP A 226 -16.69 7.01 -19.18
C ASP A 226 -17.53 8.28 -19.41
N GLU A 227 -17.57 9.18 -18.42
CA GLU A 227 -18.24 10.48 -18.52
C GLU A 227 -17.69 11.31 -19.70
N LEU A 228 -16.36 11.36 -19.85
CA LEU A 228 -15.72 12.09 -20.94
C LEU A 228 -15.99 11.46 -22.32
N TYR A 229 -16.11 10.13 -22.41
CA TYR A 229 -16.50 9.48 -23.65
C TYR A 229 -17.95 9.77 -24.02
N GLU A 230 -18.82 9.89 -23.03
CA GLU A 230 -20.22 10.25 -23.22
C GLU A 230 -20.38 11.71 -23.69
N GLU A 231 -19.55 12.64 -23.22
CA GLU A 231 -19.53 14.02 -23.74
C GLU A 231 -19.20 14.07 -25.24
N VAL A 232 -18.24 13.26 -25.69
CA VAL A 232 -17.91 13.15 -27.12
C VAL A 232 -19.11 12.59 -27.90
N ARG A 233 -19.77 11.55 -27.40
CA ARG A 233 -20.98 10.99 -28.05
C ARG A 233 -22.09 12.03 -28.19
N LYS A 234 -22.39 12.77 -27.12
CA LYS A 234 -23.37 13.87 -27.14
C LYS A 234 -23.02 14.97 -28.12
N SER A 235 -21.72 15.29 -28.27
CA SER A 235 -21.27 16.25 -29.29
C SER A 235 -21.49 15.71 -30.71
N LEU A 236 -21.30 14.41 -30.95
CA LEU A 236 -21.52 13.79 -32.26
C LEU A 236 -23.01 13.69 -32.62
N GLU A 237 -23.89 13.50 -31.63
CA GLU A 237 -25.35 13.51 -31.81
C GLU A 237 -25.88 14.86 -32.31
N GLN A 238 -25.12 15.94 -32.13
CA GLN A 238 -25.47 17.28 -32.63
C GLN A 238 -25.07 17.52 -34.09
N CYS A 239 -24.37 16.57 -34.74
CA CYS A 239 -23.94 16.72 -36.13
C CYS A 239 -25.12 16.48 -37.08
N ASP A 240 -25.65 17.55 -37.68
CA ASP A 240 -26.65 17.50 -38.73
C ASP A 240 -25.99 17.59 -40.12
N ILE A 241 -25.98 16.46 -40.82
CA ILE A 241 -25.38 16.35 -42.16
C ILE A 241 -26.09 17.26 -43.17
N GLN A 242 -27.41 17.40 -43.06
CA GLN A 242 -28.18 18.21 -43.99
C GLN A 242 -27.91 19.69 -43.77
N GLU A 243 -27.86 20.13 -42.52
CA GLU A 243 -27.50 21.52 -42.18
C GLU A 243 -26.09 21.88 -42.69
N ASP A 244 -25.12 20.98 -42.53
CA ASP A 244 -23.75 21.18 -43.04
C ASP A 244 -23.71 21.31 -44.58
N ILE A 245 -24.46 20.47 -45.30
CA ILE A 245 -24.56 20.52 -46.76
C ILE A 245 -25.25 21.83 -47.20
N GLU A 246 -26.35 22.21 -46.56
CA GLU A 246 -27.07 23.44 -46.85
C GLU A 246 -26.22 24.67 -46.59
N HIS A 247 -25.43 24.65 -45.52
CA HIS A 247 -24.45 25.69 -45.20
C HIS A 247 -23.42 25.82 -46.33
N PHE A 248 -22.85 24.70 -46.79
CA PHE A 248 -21.88 24.71 -47.89
C PHE A 248 -22.49 25.25 -49.19
N VAL A 249 -23.66 24.74 -49.60
CA VAL A 249 -24.37 25.20 -50.81
C VAL A 249 -24.63 26.71 -50.72
N THR A 250 -25.13 27.18 -49.58
CA THR A 250 -25.38 28.62 -49.36
C THR A 250 -24.11 29.44 -49.48
N LEU A 251 -22.99 28.96 -48.93
CA LEU A 251 -21.71 29.65 -48.91
C LEU A 251 -20.98 29.65 -50.27
N ARG A 252 -21.25 28.66 -51.14
CA ARG A 252 -20.51 28.43 -52.40
C ARG A 252 -21.35 28.45 -53.67
N ARG A 253 -22.67 28.69 -53.59
CA ARG A 253 -23.55 28.76 -54.77
C ARG A 253 -23.04 29.78 -55.80
N THR A 254 -23.00 29.37 -57.07
CA THR A 254 -22.54 30.19 -58.20
C THR A 254 -23.66 30.61 -59.15
N GLY A 255 -24.85 30.03 -58.99
CA GLY A 255 -26.05 30.30 -59.78
C GLY A 255 -27.11 29.25 -59.48
N ASP A 256 -28.38 29.61 -59.69
CA ASP A 256 -29.55 28.75 -59.47
C ASP A 256 -30.15 28.23 -60.78
N LYS A 257 -29.56 28.62 -61.92
CA LYS A 257 -30.03 28.28 -63.26
C LYS A 257 -28.88 27.72 -64.11
N PRO A 258 -29.12 26.62 -64.83
CA PRO A 258 -28.15 26.13 -65.80
C PRO A 258 -28.00 27.12 -66.97
N PRO A 259 -26.89 27.07 -67.73
CA PRO A 259 -26.75 27.85 -68.96
C PRO A 259 -27.92 27.59 -69.92
N ALA A 260 -28.46 28.66 -70.52
CA ALA A 260 -29.54 28.53 -71.50
C ALA A 260 -29.06 27.76 -72.74
N PRO A 261 -29.92 26.92 -73.36
CA PRO A 261 -29.59 26.29 -74.64
C PRO A 261 -29.22 27.33 -75.70
N LEU A 262 -28.19 27.03 -76.50
CA LEU A 262 -27.82 27.88 -77.62
C LEU A 262 -28.92 27.83 -78.69
N VAL A 263 -29.42 28.99 -79.08
CA VAL A 263 -30.40 29.12 -80.15
C VAL A 263 -29.67 29.60 -81.41
N TYR A 264 -30.02 29.05 -82.56
CA TYR A 264 -29.45 29.52 -83.84
C TYR A 264 -29.87 30.96 -84.11
N GLU A 265 -28.90 31.85 -84.23
CA GLU A 265 -29.11 33.25 -84.62
C GLU A 265 -28.68 33.44 -86.07
N ASN A 266 -29.64 33.78 -86.93
CA ASN A 266 -29.36 34.06 -88.34
C ASN A 266 -28.78 35.48 -88.49
N PHE A 267 -27.61 35.59 -89.14
CA PHE A 267 -26.91 36.86 -89.35
C PHE A 267 -27.73 37.94 -90.07
N TYR A 268 -28.71 37.54 -90.90
CA TYR A 268 -29.51 38.45 -91.71
C TYR A 268 -30.84 38.88 -91.07
N SER A 269 -31.23 38.32 -89.91
CA SER A 269 -32.46 38.71 -89.19
C SER A 269 -32.23 39.89 -88.24
N GLY A 270 -31.78 41.02 -88.77
CA GLY A 270 -31.71 42.26 -88.02
C GLY A 270 -33.08 42.94 -87.91
N HIS A 271 -33.90 42.57 -86.91
CA HIS A 271 -34.85 43.39 -86.11
C HIS A 271 -36.12 42.65 -85.64
N ARG A 272 -36.16 42.38 -84.32
CA ARG A 272 -37.27 42.32 -83.34
C ARG A 272 -38.68 41.84 -83.77
N THR A 273 -39.18 40.84 -83.05
CA THR A 273 -40.51 40.92 -82.40
C THR A 273 -40.50 40.22 -81.04
N THR A 274 -40.87 40.99 -80.02
CA THR A 274 -41.51 40.55 -78.78
C THR A 274 -42.58 39.50 -79.08
N HIS A 275 -42.59 38.35 -78.40
CA HIS A 275 -43.78 37.67 -77.84
C HIS A 275 -43.33 36.40 -77.14
N ALA A 276 -43.71 36.27 -75.86
CA ALA A 276 -43.51 35.07 -75.06
C ALA A 276 -44.18 33.85 -75.71
N PRO A 277 -43.55 32.65 -75.71
CA PRO A 277 -44.29 31.43 -76.00
C PRO A 277 -45.24 31.16 -74.83
N ARG A 278 -46.54 31.12 -75.12
CA ARG A 278 -47.58 30.61 -74.21
C ARG A 278 -47.17 29.22 -73.70
N MET A 279 -47.20 29.03 -72.37
CA MET A 279 -47.26 27.69 -71.80
C MET A 279 -48.57 26.99 -72.25
N PRO A 280 -48.55 25.70 -72.62
CA PRO A 280 -49.75 24.87 -72.58
C PRO A 280 -50.12 24.55 -71.12
N PRO A 281 -51.41 24.31 -70.81
CA PRO A 281 -51.87 24.00 -69.45
C PRO A 281 -51.33 22.63 -68.96
N PRO A 282 -51.29 22.39 -67.64
CA PRO A 282 -50.85 21.11 -67.11
C PRO A 282 -51.85 20.01 -67.48
N VAL A 283 -51.35 18.94 -68.09
CA VAL A 283 -52.12 17.70 -68.26
C VAL A 283 -52.02 16.93 -66.94
N ASN A 284 -53.08 17.00 -66.13
CA ASN A 284 -53.33 16.04 -65.08
C ASN A 284 -53.55 14.66 -65.73
N ARG A 285 -52.57 13.76 -65.60
CA ARG A 285 -52.78 12.33 -65.82
C ARG A 285 -52.44 11.58 -64.54
N THR A 286 -53.46 11.45 -63.71
CA THR A 286 -53.58 10.37 -62.72
C THR A 286 -53.51 9.03 -63.46
N GLN A 287 -52.47 8.25 -63.23
CA GLN A 287 -52.53 6.81 -63.36
C GLN A 287 -51.75 6.18 -62.20
N ASN A 288 -52.51 5.72 -61.21
CA ASN A 288 -52.14 4.63 -60.32
C ASN A 288 -51.77 3.41 -61.17
N GLY A 289 -50.66 2.77 -60.82
CA GLY A 289 -50.23 1.49 -61.38
C GLY A 289 -49.03 0.97 -60.61
N ASN A 290 -49.31 0.30 -59.51
CA ASN A 290 -48.37 -0.51 -58.72
C ASN A 290 -47.54 -1.45 -59.60
N ASN A 291 -46.24 -1.50 -59.32
CA ASN A 291 -45.47 -2.71 -58.94
C ASN A 291 -44.01 -2.54 -59.34
N LEU A 292 -43.12 -2.49 -58.35
CA LEU A 292 -42.13 -3.53 -58.10
C LEU A 292 -41.28 -3.12 -56.89
N CYS A 293 -41.58 -3.78 -55.77
CA CYS A 293 -40.62 -3.96 -54.69
C CYS A 293 -39.38 -4.64 -55.27
N LEU A 294 -38.22 -4.00 -55.11
CA LEU A 294 -36.95 -4.69 -54.99
C LEU A 294 -36.42 -4.31 -53.62
N GLU A 295 -36.68 -5.21 -52.67
CA GLU A 295 -36.01 -5.29 -51.38
C GLU A 295 -34.49 -5.28 -51.64
N GLY A 296 -33.84 -4.20 -51.24
CA GLY A 296 -32.41 -4.22 -50.99
C GLY A 296 -32.20 -4.79 -49.60
N ASP A 297 -31.97 -6.11 -49.52
CA ASP A 297 -31.58 -6.81 -48.30
C ASP A 297 -30.35 -6.14 -47.68
N ALA A 298 -30.57 -5.38 -46.60
CA ALA A 298 -29.54 -5.09 -45.64
C ALA A 298 -29.29 -6.39 -44.86
N ILE A 299 -28.24 -7.13 -45.25
CA ILE A 299 -27.75 -8.27 -44.47
C ILE A 299 -27.23 -7.73 -43.13
N TYR A 300 -28.08 -7.75 -42.11
CA TYR A 300 -27.66 -7.69 -40.73
C TYR A 300 -26.86 -8.96 -40.43
N SER A 301 -25.55 -8.83 -40.29
CA SER A 301 -24.73 -9.87 -39.66
C SER A 301 -25.09 -9.93 -38.18
N THR A 302 -26.05 -10.78 -37.85
CA THR A 302 -26.30 -11.26 -36.49
C THR A 302 -25.57 -12.58 -36.35
N VAL A 303 -24.40 -12.55 -35.72
CA VAL A 303 -23.83 -13.76 -35.12
C VAL A 303 -24.25 -13.74 -33.65
N GLN A 304 -25.34 -14.44 -33.37
CA GLN A 304 -25.67 -14.93 -32.04
C GLN A 304 -25.35 -16.42 -31.95
N ASP A 305 -25.01 -16.81 -30.73
CA ASP A 305 -24.70 -18.13 -30.19
C ASP A 305 -23.29 -18.69 -30.40
N ALA A 306 -22.67 -19.34 -29.41
CA ALA A 306 -22.90 -19.41 -27.98
C ALA A 306 -21.68 -20.09 -27.37
N GLY A 307 -21.31 -19.68 -26.16
CA GLY A 307 -20.43 -20.46 -25.30
C GLY A 307 -19.26 -19.65 -24.77
N TYR A 308 -19.43 -19.08 -23.58
CA TYR A 308 -18.61 -19.48 -22.45
C TYR A 308 -19.35 -19.17 -21.14
N SER A 309 -19.28 -20.17 -20.26
CA SER A 309 -20.03 -20.36 -19.03
C SER A 309 -19.97 -19.22 -18.02
N LEU A 310 -21.10 -19.04 -17.36
CA LEU A 310 -21.27 -18.38 -16.06
C LEU A 310 -20.24 -18.91 -15.04
N VAL A 311 -19.47 -18.01 -14.42
CA VAL A 311 -18.92 -18.23 -13.09
C VAL A 311 -19.70 -17.34 -12.14
N ARG A 312 -20.45 -17.99 -11.25
CA ARG A 312 -21.07 -17.36 -10.07
C ARG A 312 -19.97 -16.88 -9.12
N ASN A 313 -20.15 -15.67 -8.60
CA ASN A 313 -20.10 -15.35 -7.17
C ASN A 313 -20.86 -14.04 -6.95
#